data_AF-A0A951C5J5-F1
#
_entry.id   AF-A0A951C5J5-F1
#
_cell.length_a   1.000
_cell.length_b   1.000
_cell.length_c   1.000
_cell.angle_alpha   90.00
_cell.angle_beta   90.00
_cell.angle_gamma   90.00
#
_symmetry.space_group_name_H-M   'P 1'
#
loop_
_entity.id
_entity.type
_entity.pdbx_description
1 polymer ?
#
loop_
_entity_poly.entity_id
_entity_poly.type
_entity_poly.pdbx_seq_one_letter_code
_entity_poly.pdbx_strand_id
1 'polypeptide(L)'
;MKTPRIGFVFASAALIGFVFASAAQQIGQNSSTPSSGAASFQTSTQLVIETVTVKDKSGAPVEGLKASDFTITEDGAPQMIRIFEYQKLPTEAAPAIAPAARAEPFTKLPKTQIATEKPGDIRYKDRRLLALYFDMSAMPPVDQLRALDAAQKFIRTQMSPADLMAIMQYQGGAVEVLQDFTDDRDRLLRIVETLVVGEDQNS
;
A
#
# COMPACT_ATOMS: atom_id res chain seq x y z
N MET A 1 -12.58 -83.47 20.84
CA MET A 1 -11.76 -84.06 19.75
C MET A 1 -12.09 -85.54 19.72
N LYS A 2 -12.52 -86.21 18.65
CA LYS A 2 -12.44 -85.98 17.21
C LYS A 2 -13.52 -86.89 16.59
N THR A 3 -14.35 -86.35 15.69
CA THR A 3 -15.08 -87.13 14.68
C THR A 3 -15.01 -86.33 13.38
N PRO A 4 -14.62 -86.94 12.24
CA PRO A 4 -14.62 -86.25 10.96
C PRO A 4 -16.03 -86.30 10.35
N ARG A 5 -16.46 -85.20 9.75
CA ARG A 5 -17.72 -85.12 9.01
C ARG A 5 -17.54 -85.72 7.63
N ILE A 6 -18.37 -86.74 7.38
CA ILE A 6 -18.61 -87.42 6.11
C ILE A 6 -19.60 -86.62 5.27
N GLY A 7 -19.34 -86.59 3.97
CA GLY A 7 -20.35 -86.96 2.97
C GLY A 7 -21.36 -85.91 2.53
N PHE A 8 -21.21 -85.56 1.26
CA PHE A 8 -22.27 -85.14 0.34
C PHE A 8 -23.58 -85.92 0.54
N VAL A 9 -24.72 -85.27 0.26
CA VAL A 9 -25.67 -85.68 -0.79
C VAL A 9 -26.82 -84.66 -0.88
N PHE A 10 -27.16 -84.37 -2.13
CA PHE A 10 -28.25 -83.51 -2.59
C PHE A 10 -29.63 -84.04 -2.19
N ALA A 11 -30.57 -83.13 -1.92
CA ALA A 11 -32.00 -83.40 -2.08
C ALA A 11 -32.74 -82.13 -2.50
N SER A 12 -33.30 -82.18 -3.69
CA SER A 12 -34.21 -81.22 -4.30
C SER A 12 -35.51 -81.05 -3.51
N ALA A 13 -36.08 -79.84 -3.47
CA ALA A 13 -37.48 -79.59 -3.81
C ALA A 13 -37.83 -78.09 -3.73
N ALA A 14 -38.76 -77.71 -4.59
CA ALA A 14 -39.25 -76.37 -4.93
C ALA A 14 -39.72 -75.50 -3.75
N LEU A 15 -39.65 -74.17 -3.94
CA LEU A 15 -40.72 -73.28 -3.49
C LEU A 15 -40.75 -71.96 -4.29
N ILE A 16 -41.94 -71.65 -4.81
CA ILE A 16 -42.31 -70.35 -5.39
C ILE A 16 -42.34 -69.34 -4.22
N GLY A 17 -41.57 -68.26 -4.34
CA GLY A 17 -41.53 -67.18 -3.36
C GLY A 17 -41.34 -65.84 -4.06
N PHE A 18 -42.38 -65.01 -4.02
CA PHE A 18 -42.37 -63.60 -4.41
C PHE A 18 -41.34 -62.86 -3.54
N VAL A 19 -40.20 -62.48 -4.11
CA VAL A 19 -39.24 -61.59 -3.44
C VAL A 19 -39.32 -60.23 -4.10
N PHE A 20 -39.76 -59.25 -3.31
CA PHE A 20 -39.64 -57.83 -3.58
C PHE A 20 -38.21 -57.52 -4.03
N ALA A 21 -38.03 -57.16 -5.30
CA ALA A 21 -36.79 -56.53 -5.74
C ALA A 21 -36.76 -55.12 -5.14
N SER A 22 -36.15 -55.00 -3.96
CA SER A 22 -35.74 -53.73 -3.39
C SER A 22 -34.93 -52.97 -4.44
N ALA A 23 -35.41 -51.80 -4.85
CA ALA A 23 -34.61 -50.84 -5.60
C ALA A 23 -33.43 -50.41 -4.70
N ALA A 24 -32.30 -51.10 -4.84
CA ALA A 24 -31.05 -50.66 -4.24
C ALA A 24 -30.70 -49.31 -4.90
N GLN A 25 -30.78 -48.24 -4.11
CA GLN A 25 -30.30 -46.93 -4.54
C GLN A 25 -28.84 -47.06 -4.92
N GLN A 26 -28.53 -46.74 -6.17
CA GLN A 26 -27.16 -46.62 -6.65
C GLN A 26 -26.48 -45.53 -5.82
N ILE A 27 -25.65 -45.95 -4.87
CA ILE A 27 -24.77 -45.08 -4.12
C ILE A 27 -23.81 -44.48 -5.15
N GLY A 28 -23.90 -43.17 -5.37
CA GLY A 28 -23.06 -42.48 -6.34
C GLY A 28 -21.58 -42.77 -6.09
N GLN A 29 -20.88 -43.29 -7.10
CA GLN A 29 -19.43 -43.33 -7.10
C GLN A 29 -18.91 -41.91 -7.25
N ASN A 30 -18.36 -41.35 -6.16
CA ASN A 30 -17.57 -40.13 -6.25
C ASN A 30 -16.26 -40.47 -6.99
N SER A 31 -16.14 -40.02 -8.24
CA SER A 31 -14.90 -40.14 -9.00
C SER A 31 -13.95 -39.05 -8.52
N SER A 32 -12.99 -39.38 -7.66
CA SER A 32 -11.92 -38.45 -7.30
C SER A 32 -10.94 -38.34 -8.48
N THR A 33 -11.10 -37.31 -9.29
CA THR A 33 -10.10 -36.89 -10.29
C THR A 33 -8.78 -36.58 -9.56
N PRO A 34 -7.64 -37.18 -9.95
CA PRO A 34 -6.37 -36.82 -9.35
C PRO A 34 -5.98 -35.42 -9.83
N SER A 35 -6.19 -34.41 -8.99
CA SER A 35 -5.67 -33.06 -9.25
C SER A 35 -4.15 -33.10 -9.11
N SER A 36 -3.43 -33.26 -10.22
CA SER A 36 -1.98 -33.03 -10.28
C SER A 36 -1.64 -31.53 -10.27
N GLY A 37 -2.29 -30.75 -9.40
CA GLY A 37 -1.90 -29.38 -9.14
C GLY A 37 -0.65 -29.40 -8.28
N ALA A 38 0.50 -28.97 -8.81
CA ALA A 38 1.70 -28.80 -8.01
C ALA A 38 1.39 -27.92 -6.78
N ALA A 39 1.74 -28.39 -5.58
CA ALA A 39 1.56 -27.62 -4.37
C ALA A 39 2.36 -26.30 -4.50
N SER A 40 1.66 -25.16 -4.51
CA SER A 40 2.33 -23.85 -4.51
C SER A 40 2.63 -23.46 -3.07
N PHE A 41 3.91 -23.36 -2.74
CA PHE A 41 4.35 -22.79 -1.47
C PHE A 41 4.68 -21.32 -1.70
N GLN A 42 3.95 -20.43 -1.03
CA GLN A 42 4.26 -19.00 -0.99
C GLN A 42 4.89 -18.68 0.35
N THR A 43 5.94 -17.86 0.33
CA THR A 43 6.53 -17.26 1.52
C THR A 43 6.44 -15.75 1.37
N SER A 44 6.07 -15.06 2.44
CA SER A 44 6.01 -13.60 2.50
C SER A 44 6.95 -13.13 3.60
N THR A 45 7.69 -12.07 3.32
CA THR A 45 8.54 -11.39 4.30
C THR A 45 8.03 -9.96 4.43
N GLN A 46 7.74 -9.53 5.64
CA GLN A 46 7.35 -8.16 5.94
C GLN A 46 8.51 -7.45 6.62
N LEU A 47 8.97 -6.35 6.03
CA LEU A 47 9.91 -5.43 6.64
C LEU A 47 9.14 -4.24 7.20
N VAL A 48 9.34 -3.93 8.48
CA VAL A 48 8.77 -2.76 9.14
C VAL A 48 9.89 -1.74 9.37
N ILE A 49 9.66 -0.50 8.95
CA ILE A 49 10.63 0.60 9.09
C ILE A 49 10.25 1.42 10.31
N GLU A 50 11.17 1.48 11.29
CA GLU A 50 11.02 2.30 12.50
C GLU A 50 11.91 3.55 12.39
N THR A 51 11.31 4.74 12.52
CA THR A 51 12.05 6.00 12.46
C THR A 51 12.43 6.47 13.86
N VAL A 52 13.72 6.65 14.12
CA VAL A 52 14.24 7.11 15.41
C VAL A 52 14.99 8.43 15.25
N THR A 53 14.73 9.39 16.13
CA THR A 53 15.48 10.64 16.21
C THR A 53 16.30 10.66 17.48
N VAL A 54 17.62 10.75 17.36
CA VAL A 54 18.54 10.83 18.51
C VAL A 54 19.15 12.22 18.57
N LYS A 55 18.97 12.90 19.71
CA LYS A 55 19.50 14.25 19.97
C LYS A 55 20.31 14.26 21.25
N ASP A 56 21.31 15.13 21.30
CA ASP A 56 22.07 15.39 22.51
C ASP A 56 21.33 16.36 23.46
N LYS A 57 21.97 16.70 24.59
CA LYS A 57 21.40 17.63 25.58
C LYS A 57 21.18 19.05 25.07
N SER A 58 21.87 19.45 24.00
CA SER A 58 21.71 20.76 23.34
C SER A 58 20.60 20.75 22.28
N GLY A 59 20.06 19.57 21.95
CA GLY A 59 19.06 19.39 20.90
C GLY A 59 19.64 19.12 19.52
N ALA A 60 20.97 19.03 19.40
CA ALA A 60 21.65 18.70 18.14
C ALA A 60 21.52 17.20 17.83
N PRO A 61 21.38 16.81 16.54
CA PRO A 61 21.38 15.40 16.15
C PRO A 61 22.68 14.70 16.54
N VAL A 62 22.58 13.49 17.10
CA VAL A 62 23.75 12.64 17.34
C VAL A 62 24.07 11.88 16.05
N GLU A 63 25.22 12.20 15.46
CA GLU A 63 25.68 11.57 14.22
C GLU A 63 26.55 10.31 14.51
N GLY A 64 26.71 9.45 13.51
CA GLY A 64 27.65 8.32 13.56
C GLY A 64 27.18 7.07 14.31
N LEU A 65 25.92 7.04 14.77
CA LEU A 65 25.31 5.85 15.35
C LEU A 65 25.23 4.71 14.33
N LYS A 66 25.34 3.48 14.84
CA LYS A 66 25.31 2.24 14.08
C LYS A 66 24.14 1.38 14.53
N ALA A 67 23.73 0.41 13.71
CA ALA A 67 22.70 -0.57 14.08
C ALA A 67 23.00 -1.27 15.42
N SER A 68 24.27 -1.52 15.73
CA SER A 68 24.72 -2.13 17.00
C SER A 68 24.42 -1.28 18.24
N ASP A 69 24.13 0.01 18.06
CA ASP A 69 23.81 0.93 19.15
C ASP A 69 22.32 0.91 19.51
N PHE A 70 21.53 0.09 18.81
CA PHE A 70 20.08 -0.03 19.00
C PHE A 70 19.67 -1.48 19.30
N THR A 71 18.67 -1.61 20.16
CA THR A 71 17.95 -2.87 20.39
C THR A 71 16.49 -2.63 20.04
N ILE A 72 15.97 -3.41 19.08
CA ILE A 72 14.54 -3.42 18.75
C ILE A 72 13.93 -4.66 19.38
N THR A 73 12.78 -4.52 20.03
CA THR A 73 12.01 -5.64 20.57
C THR A 73 10.55 -5.53 20.16
N GLU A 74 9.91 -6.65 19.87
CA GLU A 74 8.47 -6.76 19.68
C GLU A 74 7.93 -7.67 20.78
N ASP A 75 6.98 -7.19 21.58
CA ASP A 75 6.44 -7.90 22.75
C ASP A 75 7.53 -8.46 23.69
N GLY A 76 8.64 -7.72 23.81
CA GLY A 76 9.81 -8.10 24.60
C GLY A 76 10.77 -9.10 23.93
N ALA A 77 10.44 -9.64 22.75
CA ALA A 77 11.34 -10.48 21.97
C ALA A 77 12.27 -9.63 21.08
N PRO A 78 13.60 -9.81 21.13
CA PRO A 78 14.54 -9.07 20.29
C PRO A 78 14.34 -9.31 18.79
N GLN A 79 14.31 -8.23 18.02
CA GLN A 79 14.21 -8.24 16.56
C GLN A 79 15.54 -7.81 15.93
N MET A 80 15.96 -8.56 14.90
CA MET A 80 17.20 -8.25 14.19
C MET A 80 16.98 -7.14 13.16
N ILE A 81 17.73 -6.06 13.30
CA ILE A 81 17.76 -4.93 12.38
C ILE A 81 18.36 -5.39 11.04
N ARG A 82 17.53 -5.46 9.98
CA ARG A 82 17.96 -5.86 8.63
C ARG A 82 18.54 -4.71 7.82
N ILE A 83 17.95 -3.52 7.98
CA ILE A 83 18.34 -2.29 7.29
C ILE A 83 18.55 -1.22 8.34
N PHE A 84 19.65 -0.49 8.22
CA PHE A 84 19.94 0.67 9.04
C PHE A 84 20.45 1.77 8.14
N GLU A 85 19.77 2.91 8.15
CA GLU A 85 20.13 4.07 7.35
C GLU A 85 20.07 5.32 8.21
N TYR A 86 21.14 6.10 8.18
CA TYR A 86 21.16 7.44 8.72
C TYR A 86 20.63 8.41 7.65
N GLN A 87 19.62 9.20 8.01
CA GLN A 87 19.08 10.26 7.16
C GLN A 87 19.40 11.64 7.75
N LYS A 88 19.97 12.51 6.92
CA LYS A 88 20.28 13.89 7.26
C LYS A 88 19.36 14.82 6.48
N LEU A 89 18.32 15.32 7.15
CA LEU A 89 17.35 16.24 6.58
C LEU A 89 17.71 17.68 6.93
N PRO A 90 18.09 18.53 5.96
CA PRO A 90 18.08 19.98 6.15
C PRO A 90 16.69 20.44 6.62
N THR A 91 16.61 21.04 7.81
CA THR A 91 15.34 21.52 8.37
C THR A 91 15.08 23.00 8.12
N GLU A 92 16.07 23.73 7.60
CA GLU A 92 15.92 25.14 7.25
C GLU A 92 15.09 25.30 5.97
N ALA A 93 14.11 26.20 6.01
CA ALA A 93 13.32 26.53 4.84
C ALA A 93 14.22 27.10 3.75
N ALA A 94 14.01 26.70 2.49
CA ALA A 94 14.72 27.34 1.40
C ALA A 94 14.25 28.80 1.27
N PRO A 95 15.05 29.69 0.66
CA PRO A 95 14.68 31.08 0.45
C PRO A 95 13.26 31.19 -0.12
N ALA A 96 12.48 32.11 0.45
CA ALA A 96 11.12 32.33 -0.01
C ALA A 96 11.11 32.74 -1.48
N ILE A 97 10.28 32.09 -2.29
CA ILE A 97 9.99 32.58 -3.64
C ILE A 97 9.10 33.81 -3.45
N ALA A 98 9.55 34.97 -3.95
CA ALA A 98 8.75 36.18 -3.93
C ALA A 98 7.35 35.91 -4.50
N PRO A 99 6.29 36.61 -4.06
CA PRO A 99 5.01 36.55 -4.74
C PRO A 99 5.20 37.16 -6.13
N ALA A 100 5.55 36.31 -7.09
CA ALA A 100 5.44 36.62 -8.50
C ALA A 100 3.94 36.72 -8.85
N ALA A 101 3.65 37.23 -10.05
CA ALA A 101 2.34 37.10 -10.65
C ALA A 101 1.82 35.65 -10.50
N ARG A 102 0.49 35.52 -10.44
CA ARG A 102 -0.21 34.25 -10.35
C ARG A 102 0.39 33.24 -11.33
N ALA A 103 0.62 32.00 -10.88
CA ALA A 103 1.22 30.99 -11.75
C ALA A 103 0.30 30.74 -12.95
N GLU A 104 0.86 30.45 -14.13
CA GLU A 104 0.02 30.15 -15.29
C GLU A 104 -0.64 28.77 -15.10
N PRO A 105 -1.99 28.68 -15.04
CA PRO A 105 -2.67 27.41 -14.84
C PRO A 105 -2.43 26.46 -16.01
N PHE A 106 -2.67 25.17 -15.79
CA PHE A 106 -2.80 24.21 -16.88
C PHE A 106 -4.21 24.29 -17.47
N THR A 107 -4.34 23.99 -18.77
CA THR A 107 -5.65 23.84 -19.41
C THR A 107 -6.47 22.71 -18.78
N LYS A 108 -5.78 21.62 -18.41
CA LYS A 108 -6.32 20.48 -17.67
C LYS A 108 -5.32 20.03 -16.61
N LEU A 109 -5.83 19.56 -15.48
CA LEU A 109 -5.05 18.96 -14.43
C LEU A 109 -4.37 17.68 -14.96
N PRO A 110 -3.05 17.53 -14.73
CA PRO A 110 -2.38 16.28 -15.01
C PRO A 110 -2.96 15.16 -14.15
N LYS A 111 -3.00 13.95 -14.70
CA LYS A 111 -3.28 12.72 -13.95
C LYS A 111 -2.07 11.80 -14.05
N THR A 112 -1.48 11.51 -12.91
CA THR A 112 -0.27 10.67 -12.79
C THR A 112 -0.49 9.56 -11.75
N GLN A 113 0.57 8.83 -11.41
CA GLN A 113 0.62 7.85 -10.34
C GLN A 113 1.89 8.08 -9.53
N ILE A 114 1.90 7.65 -8.26
CA ILE A 114 3.12 7.64 -7.46
C ILE A 114 4.03 6.53 -7.97
N ALA A 115 5.22 6.90 -8.44
CA ALA A 115 6.16 5.91 -8.94
C ALA A 115 6.61 4.98 -7.81
N THR A 116 6.57 3.67 -8.07
CA THR A 116 7.09 2.67 -7.13
C THR A 116 8.62 2.74 -7.08
N GLU A 117 9.19 2.65 -5.88
CA GLU A 117 10.63 2.54 -5.67
C GLU A 117 11.16 1.22 -6.21
N LYS A 118 12.33 1.28 -6.87
CA LYS A 118 13.07 0.09 -7.27
C LYS A 118 14.19 -0.17 -6.25
N PRO A 119 14.58 -1.42 -6.00
CA PRO A 119 15.73 -1.70 -5.15
C PRO A 119 16.97 -0.92 -5.61
N GLY A 120 17.59 -0.16 -4.70
CA GLY A 120 18.74 0.70 -5.00
C GLY A 120 18.40 2.11 -5.49
N ASP A 121 17.12 2.47 -5.59
CA ASP A 121 16.70 3.84 -5.88
C ASP A 121 16.97 4.75 -4.68
N ILE A 122 17.79 5.78 -4.87
CA ILE A 122 18.21 6.72 -3.83
C ILE A 122 17.47 8.07 -3.93
N ARG A 123 16.46 8.20 -4.80
CA ARG A 123 15.76 9.48 -5.04
C ARG A 123 15.10 10.09 -3.81
N TYR A 124 14.82 9.27 -2.79
CA TYR A 124 14.20 9.68 -1.53
C TYR A 124 15.15 9.68 -0.34
N LYS A 125 16.41 9.29 -0.55
CA LYS A 125 17.44 9.37 0.49
C LYS A 125 17.62 10.83 0.88
N ASP A 126 17.63 11.10 2.20
CA ASP A 126 17.76 12.45 2.75
C ASP A 126 16.65 13.41 2.26
N ARG A 127 15.48 12.87 1.88
CA ARG A 127 14.30 13.64 1.49
C ARG A 127 13.16 13.44 2.46
N ARG A 128 12.36 14.48 2.64
CA ARG A 128 11.08 14.42 3.35
C ARG A 128 9.95 14.38 2.32
N LEU A 129 9.19 13.29 2.31
CA LEU A 129 8.04 13.13 1.44
C LEU A 129 6.80 13.76 2.08
N LEU A 130 6.20 14.74 1.40
CA LEU A 130 5.00 15.45 1.82
C LEU A 130 3.90 15.24 0.79
N ALA A 131 2.65 15.07 1.23
CA ALA A 131 1.49 15.00 0.35
C ALA A 131 0.51 16.11 0.73
N LEU A 132 0.13 16.93 -0.25
CA LEU A 132 -1.05 17.77 -0.15
C LEU A 132 -2.23 17.01 -0.75
N TYR A 133 -3.23 16.73 0.08
CA TYR A 133 -4.44 16.04 -0.31
C TYR A 133 -5.64 16.98 -0.17
N PHE A 134 -6.32 17.23 -1.28
CA PHE A 134 -7.49 18.10 -1.33
C PHE A 134 -8.78 17.28 -1.49
N ASP A 135 -9.56 17.19 -0.41
CA ASP A 135 -10.95 16.77 -0.49
C ASP A 135 -11.86 18.00 -0.42
N MET A 136 -12.24 18.50 -1.60
CA MET A 136 -13.08 19.70 -1.70
C MET A 136 -14.57 19.38 -1.56
N SER A 137 -14.96 18.10 -1.61
CA SER A 137 -16.36 17.67 -1.68
C SER A 137 -17.14 17.99 -0.40
N ALA A 138 -16.45 18.05 0.74
CA ALA A 138 -17.03 18.32 2.05
C ALA A 138 -16.75 19.75 2.56
N MET A 139 -16.21 20.65 1.73
CA MET A 139 -15.84 22.02 2.13
C MET A 139 -16.74 23.08 1.50
N PRO A 140 -17.19 24.09 2.24
CA PRO A 140 -17.79 25.30 1.66
C PRO A 140 -16.78 26.05 0.76
N PRO A 141 -17.23 26.80 -0.27
CA PRO A 141 -16.32 27.46 -1.22
C PRO A 141 -15.27 28.39 -0.59
N VAL A 142 -15.60 29.10 0.48
CA VAL A 142 -14.65 29.99 1.17
C VAL A 142 -13.51 29.20 1.83
N ASP A 143 -13.82 28.03 2.38
CA ASP A 143 -12.82 27.18 3.02
C ASP A 143 -11.95 26.47 1.98
N GLN A 144 -12.50 26.14 0.81
CA GLN A 144 -11.75 25.63 -0.33
C GLN A 144 -10.67 26.63 -0.78
N LEU A 145 -11.04 27.89 -1.00
CA LEU A 145 -10.09 28.95 -1.38
C LEU A 145 -9.02 29.15 -0.30
N ARG A 146 -9.41 29.18 0.97
CA ARG A 146 -8.45 29.32 2.09
C ARG A 146 -7.45 28.16 2.13
N ALA A 147 -7.90 26.93 1.87
CA ALA A 147 -7.02 25.76 1.83
C ALA A 147 -6.00 25.84 0.68
N LEU A 148 -6.45 26.25 -0.51
CA LEU A 148 -5.58 26.42 -1.68
C LEU A 148 -4.58 27.59 -1.47
N ASP A 149 -5.01 28.71 -0.91
CA ASP A 149 -4.13 29.84 -0.55
C ASP A 149 -3.07 29.42 0.48
N ALA A 150 -3.47 28.64 1.48
CA ALA A 150 -2.53 28.10 2.48
C ALA A 150 -1.50 27.16 1.85
N ALA A 151 -1.91 26.33 0.88
CA ALA A 151 -1.01 25.48 0.13
C ALA A 151 -0.01 26.31 -0.71
N GLN A 152 -0.48 27.33 -1.45
CA GLN A 152 0.40 28.24 -2.20
C GLN A 152 1.40 28.92 -1.27
N LYS A 153 0.96 29.40 -0.11
CA LYS A 153 1.83 30.01 0.91
C LYS A 153 2.89 29.02 1.40
N PHE A 154 2.50 27.78 1.72
CA PHE A 154 3.44 26.76 2.17
C PHE A 154 4.51 26.47 1.11
N ILE A 155 4.11 26.22 -0.14
CA ILE A 155 5.03 25.92 -1.25
C ILE A 155 6.04 27.07 -1.45
N ARG A 156 5.59 28.32 -1.37
CA ARG A 156 6.45 29.50 -1.57
C ARG A 156 7.45 29.72 -0.44
N THR A 157 7.04 29.48 0.80
CA THR A 157 7.71 30.06 1.98
C THR A 157 8.22 29.07 3.01
N GLN A 158 7.70 27.83 3.02
CA GLN A 158 7.94 26.88 4.12
C GLN A 158 8.58 25.58 3.66
N MET A 159 8.59 25.28 2.36
CA MET A 159 9.34 24.14 1.85
C MET A 159 10.84 24.31 2.16
N SER A 160 11.47 23.24 2.62
CA SER A 160 12.92 23.08 2.70
C SER A 160 13.47 22.52 1.39
N PRO A 161 14.79 22.55 1.14
CA PRO A 161 15.40 21.85 0.01
C PRO A 161 15.24 20.32 0.08
N ALA A 162 15.01 19.77 1.28
CA ALA A 162 14.82 18.34 1.47
C ALA A 162 13.41 17.88 1.09
N ASP A 163 12.45 18.79 0.94
CA ASP A 163 11.05 18.45 0.72
C ASP A 163 10.82 18.00 -0.73
N LEU A 164 10.12 16.87 -0.86
CA LEU A 164 9.45 16.47 -2.09
C LEU A 164 7.96 16.43 -1.81
N MET A 165 7.17 17.05 -2.69
CA MET A 165 5.73 17.17 -2.51
C MET A 165 4.98 16.47 -3.64
N ALA A 166 4.02 15.63 -3.25
CA ALA A 166 2.96 15.14 -4.12
C ALA A 166 1.68 15.98 -3.91
N ILE A 167 0.89 16.13 -4.97
CA ILE A 167 -0.43 16.77 -4.90
C ILE A 167 -1.47 15.77 -5.36
N MET A 168 -2.50 15.59 -4.55
CA MET A 168 -3.59 14.66 -4.77
C MET A 168 -4.92 15.35 -4.48
N GLN A 169 -5.98 14.86 -5.11
CA GLN A 169 -7.33 15.33 -4.85
C GLN A 169 -8.32 14.17 -4.76
N TYR A 170 -9.44 14.40 -4.10
CA TYR A 170 -10.61 13.54 -4.19
C TYR A 170 -11.62 14.13 -5.18
N GLN A 171 -11.87 13.42 -6.27
CA GLN A 171 -12.86 13.82 -7.27
C GLN A 171 -13.53 12.59 -7.89
N GLY A 172 -14.83 12.67 -8.17
CA GLY A 172 -15.56 11.62 -8.88
C GLY A 172 -15.59 10.26 -8.16
N GLY A 173 -15.47 10.26 -6.82
CA GLY A 173 -15.50 9.04 -6.02
C GLY A 173 -14.13 8.37 -5.81
N ALA A 174 -13.04 8.93 -6.35
CA ALA A 174 -11.71 8.35 -6.28
C ALA A 174 -10.63 9.40 -5.93
N VAL A 175 -9.48 8.91 -5.46
CA VAL A 175 -8.28 9.72 -5.30
C VAL A 175 -7.56 9.80 -6.64
N GLU A 176 -7.26 11.02 -7.08
CA GLU A 176 -6.45 11.30 -8.25
C GLU A 176 -5.10 11.89 -7.83
N VAL A 177 -4.00 11.35 -8.35
CA VAL A 177 -2.67 11.93 -8.16
C VAL A 177 -2.46 12.94 -9.28
N LEU A 178 -2.34 14.21 -8.92
CA LEU A 178 -2.08 15.31 -9.85
C LEU A 178 -0.58 15.46 -10.10
N GLN A 179 0.22 15.23 -9.06
CA GLN A 179 1.67 15.34 -9.10
C GLN A 179 2.30 14.25 -8.25
N ASP A 180 3.25 13.50 -8.83
CA ASP A 180 4.16 12.65 -8.07
C ASP A 180 5.20 13.52 -7.32
N PHE A 181 5.89 12.96 -6.35
CA PHE A 181 6.87 13.65 -5.52
C PHE A 181 7.90 14.44 -6.34
N THR A 182 7.91 15.76 -6.14
CA THR A 182 8.83 16.71 -6.79
C THR A 182 9.19 17.87 -5.86
N ASP A 183 10.34 18.48 -6.07
CA ASP A 183 10.76 19.74 -5.47
C ASP A 183 10.55 20.94 -6.40
N ASP A 184 9.97 20.73 -7.59
CA ASP A 184 9.63 21.78 -8.54
C ASP A 184 8.45 22.62 -8.03
N ARG A 185 8.79 23.68 -7.28
CA ARG A 185 7.82 24.61 -6.69
C ARG A 185 6.95 25.30 -7.72
N ASP A 186 7.48 25.61 -8.91
CA ASP A 186 6.70 26.29 -9.95
C ASP A 186 5.64 25.36 -10.50
N ARG A 187 6.00 24.09 -10.77
CA ARG A 187 5.04 23.07 -11.17
C ARG A 187 3.97 22.81 -10.11
N LEU A 188 4.35 22.72 -8.84
CA LEU A 188 3.41 22.57 -7.73
C LEU A 188 2.44 23.75 -7.65
N LEU A 189 2.95 24.98 -7.77
CA LEU A 189 2.14 26.21 -7.76
C LEU A 189 1.14 26.25 -8.92
N ARG A 190 1.55 25.86 -10.13
CA ARG A 190 0.66 25.79 -11.30
C ARG A 190 -0.49 24.81 -11.10
N ILE A 191 -0.25 23.68 -10.44
CA ILE A 191 -1.31 22.71 -10.13
C ILE A 191 -2.30 23.28 -9.13
N VAL A 192 -1.81 23.83 -8.01
CA VAL A 192 -2.68 24.47 -7.00
C VAL A 192 -3.47 25.63 -7.62
N GLU A 193 -2.85 26.39 -8.51
CA GLU A 193 -3.48 27.49 -9.23
C GLU A 193 -4.58 27.02 -10.20
N THR A 194 -4.35 25.91 -10.91
CA THR A 194 -5.37 25.27 -11.75
C THR A 194 -6.58 24.80 -10.91
N LEU A 195 -6.35 24.32 -9.68
CA LEU A 195 -7.44 23.98 -8.75
C LEU A 195 -8.26 25.19 -8.31
N VAL A 196 -7.67 26.39 -8.25
CA VAL A 196 -8.40 27.62 -7.90
C VAL A 196 -9.25 28.12 -9.07
N VAL A 197 -8.70 28.10 -10.29
CA VAL A 197 -9.36 28.65 -11.49
C VAL A 197 -10.34 27.67 -12.11
N GLY A 198 -10.09 26.37 -11.97
CA GLY A 198 -10.80 25.31 -12.68
C GLY A 198 -10.17 24.97 -14.03
N GLU A 199 -10.61 23.86 -14.62
CA GLU A 199 -10.16 23.41 -15.95
C GLU A 199 -10.99 24.04 -17.07
N ASP A 200 -10.36 24.25 -18.22
CA ASP A 200 -11.08 24.68 -19.42
C ASP A 200 -11.88 23.51 -20.01
N GLN A 201 -13.21 23.64 -20.02
CA GLN A 201 -14.15 22.62 -20.50
C GLN A 201 -14.14 22.42 -22.04
N ASN A 202 -13.34 23.19 -22.77
CA ASN A 202 -13.37 23.28 -24.25
C ASN A 202 -12.20 22.58 -24.98
N SER A 203 -11.47 21.67 -24.31
CA SER A 203 -10.32 20.96 -24.92
C SER A 203 -10.52 19.45 -25.01
#